data_AF-A0AA43QFC6-F1
#
_entry.id   AF-A0AA43QFC6-F1
#
_cell.length_a   1.000
_cell.length_b   1.000
_cell.length_c   1.000
_cell.angle_alpha   90.00
_cell.angle_beta   90.00
_cell.angle_gamma   90.00
#
_symmetry.space_group_name_H-M   'P 1'
#
loop_
_entity.id
_entity.type
_entity.pdbx_description
1 polymer ?
#
loop_
_entity_poly.entity_id
_entity_poly.type
_entity_poly.pdbx_seq_one_letter_code
_entity_poly.pdbx_strand_id
1 'polypeptide(L)'
;MFCYQCEQTDRSNADSGCATAKGMCGKDATTSDLQDLLIHGVKGIAQYAKRARALNAPDNAAGEFMLYAMFTTLTNVNFNATRFVTLIQEAAQIRDRVKASYTQAALASGKAPEQLTGPAAWQPAADMDGMLKQAADVGINAGLDQVGADIIGLRSLVLYGLKGVCAYAHHAYVLGGESDTVYAGIEDALDFLSNDPTDAEALLNQSMALGTLNLEVMALLDEANTGTFGAQQPTQVHITPIKGKAILVSGHDLGDLAALLEQTKDTGINIYTHGEMLPAHAYPKLKAYPHLVGNYGGAWQDQQKEFAEFPGAILMTSNCIIEPQAQYRQRIFTAGPVGWPGVRHISDKNFAPLIQAANALPGFKEDVSEKVVTVGFGRDAVLGVADKVIDAVKSGAIKHFFLVGGCDGAAPGRNYYTDFAEQAPKDTVVMTLGCAKYRFNQHDFGDIGGIPRLLDLGQCNDSYSAIKIATALAGAFECGVNELPLSLVVSWFEQKAAAVLLTLLALGIRNIRLGPTLPAFLTPNLVQVLVDKYGLLPITTAQADIEASLTRKAA
;
A
#
# COMPACT_ATOMS: atom_id res chain seq x y z
N MET A 1 -13.18 -17.03 11.39
CA MET A 1 -12.59 -16.23 10.30
C MET A 1 -13.16 -16.49 8.92
N PHE A 2 -13.29 -15.40 8.17
CA PHE A 2 -13.38 -15.38 6.71
C PHE A 2 -12.58 -14.17 6.21
N CYS A 3 -11.62 -14.36 5.32
CA CYS A 3 -10.79 -13.27 4.81
C CYS A 3 -10.35 -13.52 3.36
N TYR A 4 -10.63 -12.57 2.47
CA TYR A 4 -10.26 -12.64 1.04
C TYR A 4 -9.65 -11.33 0.50
N GLN A 5 -9.08 -10.50 1.39
CA GLN A 5 -8.63 -9.15 1.07
C GLN A 5 -7.37 -9.06 0.20
N CYS A 6 -6.65 -10.15 -0.02
CA CYS A 6 -5.44 -10.20 -0.84
C CYS A 6 -5.56 -11.19 -1.99
N GLU A 7 -4.74 -10.97 -3.01
CA GLU A 7 -4.67 -11.79 -4.22
C GLU A 7 -4.47 -13.28 -3.93
N GLN A 8 -3.63 -13.59 -2.93
CA GLN A 8 -3.28 -14.97 -2.53
C GLN A 8 -4.30 -15.62 -1.59
N THR A 9 -5.53 -15.11 -1.51
CA THR A 9 -6.56 -15.80 -0.74
C THR A 9 -6.76 -17.24 -1.22
N ASP A 10 -7.22 -18.11 -0.34
CA ASP A 10 -7.57 -19.48 -0.71
C ASP A 10 -8.69 -19.49 -1.77
N ARG A 11 -8.51 -20.33 -2.79
CA ARG A 11 -9.42 -20.54 -3.91
C ARG A 11 -9.69 -22.04 -4.16
N SER A 12 -9.31 -22.91 -3.22
CA SER A 12 -9.47 -24.37 -3.39
C SER A 12 -10.92 -24.83 -3.25
N ASN A 13 -11.78 -24.02 -2.63
CA ASN A 13 -13.19 -24.33 -2.37
C ASN A 13 -14.12 -23.56 -3.33
N ALA A 14 -15.41 -23.92 -3.32
CA ALA A 14 -16.42 -23.26 -4.15
C ALA A 14 -16.50 -21.74 -3.88
N ASP A 15 -16.36 -21.35 -2.62
CA ASP A 15 -16.26 -19.96 -2.20
C ASP A 15 -14.79 -19.57 -2.02
N SER A 16 -14.33 -18.55 -2.77
CA SER A 16 -12.98 -18.02 -2.61
C SER A 16 -12.88 -17.23 -1.31
N GLY A 17 -11.92 -17.58 -0.46
CA GLY A 17 -11.70 -16.97 0.83
C GLY A 17 -10.96 -17.88 1.80
N CYS A 18 -10.09 -17.30 2.61
CA CYS A 18 -9.49 -18.01 3.73
C CYS A 18 -10.57 -18.20 4.82
N ALA A 19 -11.12 -19.40 4.92
CA ALA A 19 -12.18 -19.76 5.88
C ALA A 19 -11.78 -20.91 6.82
N THR A 20 -10.47 -21.15 6.97
CA THR A 20 -9.89 -22.22 7.80
C THR A 20 -9.22 -21.63 9.06
N ALA A 21 -8.49 -22.43 9.84
CA ALA A 21 -7.82 -21.96 11.06
C ALA A 21 -6.68 -20.95 10.81
N LYS A 22 -6.10 -20.92 9.60
CA LYS A 22 -4.98 -20.04 9.23
C LYS A 22 -5.11 -19.70 7.74
N GLY A 23 -5.12 -18.40 7.42
CA GLY A 23 -5.10 -17.94 6.04
C GLY A 23 -3.75 -18.17 5.35
N MET A 24 -3.72 -18.03 4.03
CA MET A 24 -2.51 -18.28 3.21
C MET A 24 -1.32 -17.39 3.59
N CYS A 25 -1.56 -16.17 4.09
CA CYS A 25 -0.53 -15.27 4.61
C CYS A 25 0.00 -15.64 6.00
N GLY A 26 -0.59 -16.65 6.64
CA GLY A 26 -0.26 -17.08 7.98
C GLY A 26 -1.05 -16.41 9.10
N LYS A 27 -2.02 -15.56 8.78
CA LYS A 27 -2.94 -14.97 9.77
C LYS A 27 -3.86 -16.04 10.34
N ASP A 28 -3.84 -16.24 11.65
CA ASP A 28 -4.72 -17.19 12.33
C ASP A 28 -6.15 -16.63 12.48
N ALA A 29 -7.09 -17.53 12.80
CA ALA A 29 -8.50 -17.19 12.93
C ALA A 29 -8.75 -16.12 14.01
N THR A 30 -8.11 -16.24 15.18
CA THR A 30 -8.20 -15.28 16.28
C THR A 30 -7.83 -13.87 15.82
N THR A 31 -6.68 -13.72 15.15
CA THR A 31 -6.21 -12.43 14.65
C THR A 31 -7.13 -11.89 13.57
N SER A 32 -7.64 -12.75 12.68
CA SER A 32 -8.58 -12.33 11.64
C SER A 32 -9.87 -11.79 12.25
N ASP A 33 -10.45 -12.51 13.21
CA ASP A 33 -11.73 -12.15 13.83
C ASP A 33 -11.58 -10.86 14.66
N LEU A 34 -10.45 -10.67 15.35
CA LEU A 34 -10.14 -9.42 16.04
C LEU A 34 -9.89 -8.24 15.08
N GLN A 35 -9.37 -8.47 13.87
CA GLN A 35 -9.26 -7.41 12.86
C GLN A 35 -10.66 -6.95 12.42
N ASP A 36 -11.60 -7.87 12.17
CA ASP A 36 -12.97 -7.52 11.80
C ASP A 36 -13.66 -6.71 12.91
N LEU A 37 -13.45 -7.11 14.18
CA LEU A 37 -13.99 -6.39 15.33
C LEU A 37 -13.38 -4.99 15.52
N LEU A 38 -12.07 -4.83 15.28
CA LEU A 38 -11.43 -3.50 15.29
C LEU A 38 -12.05 -2.58 14.23
N ILE A 39 -12.27 -3.08 13.01
CA ILE A 39 -12.93 -2.32 11.94
C ILE A 39 -14.35 -1.92 12.38
N HIS A 40 -15.09 -2.82 13.03
CA HIS A 40 -16.39 -2.49 13.60
C HIS A 40 -16.29 -1.33 14.61
N GLY A 41 -15.37 -1.37 15.57
CA GLY A 41 -15.15 -0.27 16.51
C GLY A 41 -14.80 1.06 15.82
N VAL A 42 -13.94 1.02 14.80
CA VAL A 42 -13.52 2.19 14.00
C VAL A 42 -14.69 2.82 13.24
N LYS A 43 -15.60 2.02 12.67
CA LYS A 43 -16.84 2.53 12.07
C LYS A 43 -17.67 3.34 13.08
N GLY A 44 -17.71 2.91 14.34
CA GLY A 44 -18.41 3.62 15.41
C GLY A 44 -17.81 4.99 15.72
N ILE A 45 -16.48 5.13 15.67
CA ILE A 45 -15.80 6.42 15.77
C ILE A 45 -16.25 7.34 14.63
N ALA A 46 -16.17 6.85 13.39
CA ALA A 46 -16.50 7.61 12.20
C ALA A 46 -17.95 8.14 12.18
N GLN A 47 -18.91 7.34 12.66
CA GLN A 47 -20.31 7.74 12.78
C GLN A 47 -20.46 9.05 13.58
N TYR A 48 -19.82 9.16 14.76
CA TYR A 48 -19.87 10.40 15.53
C TYR A 48 -18.91 11.47 14.98
N ALA A 49 -17.73 11.11 14.48
CA ALA A 49 -16.74 12.05 13.97
C ALA A 49 -17.29 12.87 12.79
N LYS A 50 -17.93 12.22 11.82
CA LYS A 50 -18.63 12.89 10.71
C LYS A 50 -19.64 13.92 11.19
N ARG A 51 -20.46 13.54 12.18
CA ARG A 51 -21.51 14.41 12.73
C ARG A 51 -20.92 15.57 13.53
N ALA A 52 -19.83 15.34 14.26
CA ALA A 52 -19.09 16.39 14.95
C ALA A 52 -18.47 17.38 13.95
N ARG A 53 -17.85 16.89 12.87
CA ARG A 53 -17.27 17.70 11.80
C ARG A 53 -18.34 18.57 11.11
N ALA A 54 -19.53 18.04 10.86
CA ALA A 54 -20.67 18.79 10.31
C ALA A 54 -21.17 19.92 11.23
N LEU A 55 -20.75 19.94 12.50
CA LEU A 55 -21.03 20.98 13.48
C LEU A 55 -19.78 21.86 13.76
N ASN A 56 -18.77 21.82 12.89
CA ASN A 56 -17.49 22.52 13.05
C ASN A 56 -16.73 22.13 14.33
N ALA A 57 -16.86 20.87 14.75
CA ALA A 57 -16.12 20.30 15.88
C ALA A 57 -15.35 19.02 15.45
N PRO A 58 -14.42 19.12 14.49
CA PRO A 58 -13.61 17.97 14.08
C PRO A 58 -12.71 17.47 15.21
N ASP A 59 -12.40 16.17 15.20
CA ASP A 59 -11.46 15.53 16.13
C ASP A 59 -10.37 14.83 15.32
N ASN A 60 -9.33 15.57 14.95
CA ASN A 60 -8.27 15.05 14.09
C ASN A 60 -7.47 13.93 14.77
N ALA A 61 -7.32 13.94 16.10
CA ALA A 61 -6.73 12.82 16.84
C ALA A 61 -7.54 11.51 16.70
N ALA A 62 -8.87 11.59 16.60
CA ALA A 62 -9.69 10.43 16.25
C ALA A 62 -9.43 10.00 14.78
N GLY A 63 -9.28 10.96 13.88
CA GLY A 63 -8.85 10.75 12.50
C GLY A 63 -7.55 9.96 12.41
N GLU A 64 -6.50 10.40 13.09
CA GLU A 64 -5.18 9.76 13.18
C GLU A 64 -5.28 8.30 13.65
N PHE A 65 -6.06 8.05 14.71
CA PHE A 65 -6.31 6.69 15.19
C PHE A 65 -7.02 5.84 14.14
N MET A 66 -8.02 6.37 13.43
CA MET A 66 -8.68 5.64 12.35
C MET A 66 -7.69 5.26 11.25
N LEU A 67 -6.77 6.15 10.85
CA LEU A 67 -5.72 5.84 9.88
C LEU A 67 -4.87 4.65 10.36
N TYR A 68 -4.35 4.74 11.59
CA TYR A 68 -3.49 3.72 12.19
C TYR A 68 -4.20 2.37 12.36
N ALA A 69 -5.42 2.37 12.89
CA ALA A 69 -6.21 1.17 13.12
C ALA A 69 -6.56 0.47 11.80
N MET A 70 -7.00 1.22 10.79
CA MET A 70 -7.27 0.68 9.46
C MET A 70 -6.00 0.08 8.84
N PHE A 71 -4.86 0.79 8.91
CA PHE A 71 -3.58 0.32 8.41
C PHE A 71 -3.10 -0.98 9.11
N THR A 72 -3.34 -1.09 10.41
CA THR A 72 -2.95 -2.29 11.19
C THR A 72 -3.64 -3.58 10.70
N THR A 73 -4.75 -3.47 9.96
CA THR A 73 -5.52 -4.63 9.43
C THR A 73 -5.20 -5.01 7.97
N LEU A 74 -4.21 -4.34 7.33
CA LEU A 74 -3.79 -4.73 5.98
C LEU A 74 -3.07 -6.09 6.00
N THR A 75 -3.02 -6.71 4.82
CA THR A 75 -2.28 -7.96 4.64
C THR A 75 -0.81 -7.75 4.99
N ASN A 76 -0.28 -8.67 5.79
CA ASN A 76 1.12 -8.68 6.23
C ASN A 76 1.54 -7.45 7.05
N VAL A 77 0.63 -6.82 7.81
CA VAL A 77 0.98 -5.74 8.77
C VAL A 77 1.12 -6.27 10.19
N ASN A 78 0.04 -6.75 10.81
CA ASN A 78 0.05 -7.11 12.22
C ASN A 78 -0.63 -8.46 12.49
N PHE A 79 0.11 -9.35 13.14
CA PHE A 79 -0.29 -10.70 13.52
C PHE A 79 -0.39 -10.89 15.04
N ASN A 80 -0.29 -9.80 15.82
CA ASN A 80 -0.29 -9.86 17.27
C ASN A 80 -1.70 -9.65 17.83
N ALA A 81 -2.40 -10.75 18.14
CA ALA A 81 -3.76 -10.74 18.70
C ALA A 81 -3.91 -9.83 19.94
N THR A 82 -2.93 -9.81 20.85
CA THR A 82 -2.98 -8.95 22.05
C THR A 82 -2.96 -7.45 21.71
N ARG A 83 -2.28 -7.07 20.61
CA ARG A 83 -2.30 -5.69 20.11
C ARG A 83 -3.71 -5.31 19.67
N PHE A 84 -4.42 -6.21 18.98
CA PHE A 84 -5.80 -5.95 18.54
C PHE A 84 -6.77 -5.80 19.72
N VAL A 85 -6.65 -6.62 20.78
CA VAL A 85 -7.45 -6.42 22.01
C VAL A 85 -7.29 -5.02 22.57
N THR A 86 -6.05 -4.51 22.61
CA THR A 86 -5.76 -3.15 23.09
C THR A 86 -6.38 -2.10 22.17
N LEU A 87 -6.20 -2.23 20.85
CA LEU A 87 -6.75 -1.29 19.87
C LEU A 87 -8.28 -1.28 19.85
N ILE A 88 -8.92 -2.41 20.09
CA ILE A 88 -10.39 -2.51 20.18
C ILE A 88 -10.91 -1.72 21.39
N GLN A 89 -10.24 -1.83 22.55
CA GLN A 89 -10.59 -1.07 23.73
C GLN A 89 -10.35 0.43 23.54
N GLU A 90 -9.22 0.79 22.93
CA GLU A 90 -8.90 2.17 22.57
C GLU A 90 -9.92 2.76 21.58
N ALA A 91 -10.36 1.99 20.59
CA ALA A 91 -11.39 2.42 19.64
C ALA A 91 -12.70 2.78 20.35
N ALA A 92 -13.12 2.00 21.34
CA ALA A 92 -14.32 2.29 22.14
C ALA A 92 -14.16 3.55 22.98
N GLN A 93 -12.99 3.75 23.62
CA GLN A 93 -12.69 4.97 24.39
C GLN A 93 -12.70 6.22 23.51
N ILE A 94 -12.06 6.15 22.34
CA ILE A 94 -12.04 7.24 21.37
C ILE A 94 -13.44 7.53 20.86
N ARG A 95 -14.24 6.50 20.53
CA ARG A 95 -15.63 6.68 20.13
C ARG A 95 -16.43 7.42 21.19
N ASP A 96 -16.33 7.01 22.45
CA ASP A 96 -17.10 7.61 23.55
C ASP A 96 -16.68 9.06 23.81
N ARG A 97 -15.39 9.37 23.66
CA ARG A 97 -14.86 10.75 23.65
C ARG A 97 -15.45 11.57 22.51
N VAL A 98 -15.39 11.07 21.27
CA VAL A 98 -15.91 11.76 20.08
C VAL A 98 -17.43 11.96 20.18
N LYS A 99 -18.16 10.98 20.71
CA LYS A 99 -19.60 11.08 21.02
C LYS A 99 -19.88 12.22 21.99
N ALA A 100 -19.08 12.36 23.06
CA ALA A 100 -19.26 13.45 24.03
C ALA A 100 -19.03 14.82 23.37
N SER A 101 -17.97 14.96 22.56
CA SER A 101 -17.69 16.18 21.80
C SER A 101 -18.82 16.51 20.82
N TYR A 102 -19.30 15.53 20.06
CA TYR A 102 -20.46 15.66 19.18
C TYR A 102 -21.71 16.13 19.94
N THR A 103 -22.02 15.49 21.08
CA THR A 103 -23.19 15.80 21.89
C THR A 103 -23.14 17.25 22.39
N GLN A 104 -21.97 17.68 22.86
CA GLN A 104 -21.75 19.06 23.30
C GLN A 104 -21.93 20.05 22.14
N ALA A 105 -21.33 19.78 20.98
CA ALA A 105 -21.45 20.63 19.79
C ALA A 105 -22.90 20.71 19.28
N ALA A 106 -23.65 19.61 19.31
CA ALA A 106 -25.05 19.57 18.91
C ALA A 106 -25.91 20.45 19.83
N LEU A 107 -25.77 20.29 21.14
CA LEU A 107 -26.48 21.10 22.13
C LEU A 107 -26.12 22.59 22.03
N ALA A 108 -24.82 22.92 21.86
CA ALA A 108 -24.36 24.29 21.65
C ALA A 108 -24.93 24.91 20.36
N SER A 109 -25.20 24.08 19.35
CA SER A 109 -25.83 24.48 18.09
C SER A 109 -27.35 24.45 18.10
N GLY A 110 -27.98 24.23 19.27
CA GLY A 110 -29.44 24.14 19.42
C GLY A 110 -30.09 22.92 18.75
N LYS A 111 -29.30 21.88 18.43
CA LYS A 111 -29.77 20.62 17.84
C LYS A 111 -29.88 19.54 18.91
N ALA A 112 -30.89 18.69 18.80
CA ALA A 112 -30.97 17.48 19.62
C ALA A 112 -29.89 16.48 19.14
N PRO A 113 -29.03 15.94 20.03
CA PRO A 113 -28.07 14.90 19.67
C PRO A 113 -28.78 13.63 19.15
N GLU A 114 -28.31 13.12 18.02
CA GLU A 114 -28.78 11.85 17.44
C GLU A 114 -28.34 10.67 18.29
N GLN A 115 -29.26 9.73 18.52
CA GLN A 115 -28.95 8.44 19.11
C GLN A 115 -28.63 7.45 18.00
N LEU A 116 -27.34 7.21 17.77
CA LEU A 116 -26.87 6.29 16.73
C LEU A 116 -26.94 4.83 17.17
N THR A 117 -27.00 3.93 16.19
CA THR A 117 -27.10 2.48 16.36
C THR A 117 -25.92 1.76 15.71
N GLY A 118 -25.89 0.42 15.80
CA GLY A 118 -24.83 -0.40 15.22
C GLY A 118 -23.48 -0.14 15.90
N PRO A 119 -22.39 0.07 15.15
CA PRO A 119 -21.06 0.31 15.71
C PRO A 119 -20.98 1.43 16.76
N ALA A 120 -21.75 2.49 16.58
CA ALA A 120 -21.80 3.64 17.50
C ALA A 120 -22.44 3.33 18.87
N ALA A 121 -23.20 2.24 18.98
CA ALA A 121 -23.85 1.79 20.22
C ALA A 121 -23.21 0.51 20.81
N TRP A 122 -22.36 -0.16 20.04
CA TRP A 122 -21.66 -1.38 20.45
C TRP A 122 -20.71 -1.13 21.64
N GLN A 123 -20.38 -2.14 22.43
CA GLN A 123 -19.33 -2.04 23.45
C GLN A 123 -18.46 -3.30 23.39
N PRO A 124 -17.13 -3.18 23.42
CA PRO A 124 -16.26 -4.34 23.43
C PRO A 124 -16.43 -5.14 24.71
N ALA A 125 -16.38 -6.47 24.60
CA ALA A 125 -16.27 -7.32 25.77
C ALA A 125 -14.96 -7.06 26.54
N ALA A 126 -14.94 -7.41 27.82
CA ALA A 126 -13.81 -7.12 28.72
C ALA A 126 -12.56 -7.96 28.41
N ASP A 127 -12.72 -9.14 27.80
CA ASP A 127 -11.65 -10.09 27.51
C ASP A 127 -11.69 -10.58 26.06
N MET A 128 -10.62 -11.27 25.66
CA MET A 128 -10.45 -11.75 24.29
C MET A 128 -11.54 -12.77 23.90
N ASP A 129 -11.92 -13.67 24.80
CA ASP A 129 -12.94 -14.69 24.52
C ASP A 129 -14.32 -14.06 24.24
N GLY A 130 -14.68 -13.02 25.00
CA GLY A 130 -15.88 -12.23 24.74
C GLY A 130 -15.79 -11.47 23.42
N MET A 131 -14.63 -10.89 23.10
CA MET A 131 -14.42 -10.20 21.82
C MET A 131 -14.55 -11.16 20.64
N LEU A 132 -13.99 -12.37 20.73
CA LEU A 132 -14.11 -13.38 19.67
C LEU A 132 -15.56 -13.81 19.43
N LYS A 133 -16.39 -13.86 20.49
CA LYS A 133 -17.84 -14.10 20.33
C LYS A 133 -18.52 -12.94 19.59
N GLN A 134 -18.15 -11.70 19.89
CA GLN A 134 -18.70 -10.52 19.18
C GLN A 134 -18.23 -10.45 17.73
N ALA A 135 -16.99 -10.87 17.44
CA ALA A 135 -16.43 -10.86 16.10
C ALA A 135 -17.23 -11.73 15.11
N ALA A 136 -17.87 -12.81 15.60
CA ALA A 136 -18.70 -13.69 14.78
C ALA A 136 -19.88 -12.97 14.10
N ASP A 137 -20.37 -11.88 14.69
CA ASP A 137 -21.53 -11.12 14.18
C ASP A 137 -21.12 -10.03 13.16
N VAL A 138 -19.83 -9.71 13.06
CA VAL A 138 -19.33 -8.56 12.28
C VAL A 138 -18.30 -8.95 11.21
N GLY A 139 -18.16 -10.25 10.94
CA GLY A 139 -17.26 -10.76 9.93
C GLY A 139 -17.55 -10.22 8.52
N ILE A 140 -16.55 -10.28 7.64
CA ILE A 140 -16.66 -9.76 6.26
C ILE A 140 -17.86 -10.33 5.48
N ASN A 141 -18.21 -11.59 5.70
CA ASN A 141 -19.33 -12.29 5.06
C ASN A 141 -20.64 -12.18 5.86
N ALA A 142 -20.72 -11.33 6.88
CA ALA A 142 -21.96 -11.08 7.60
C ALA A 142 -23.04 -10.53 6.64
N GLY A 143 -24.22 -11.15 6.68
CA GLY A 143 -25.32 -10.76 5.80
C GLY A 143 -25.33 -11.48 4.43
N LEU A 144 -24.40 -12.40 4.15
CA LEU A 144 -24.24 -13.03 2.83
C LEU A 144 -25.55 -13.65 2.31
N ASP A 145 -26.28 -14.38 3.16
CA ASP A 145 -27.55 -15.03 2.78
C ASP A 145 -28.67 -14.02 2.51
N GLN A 146 -28.55 -12.79 3.01
CA GLN A 146 -29.54 -11.73 2.89
C GLN A 146 -29.31 -10.84 1.67
N VAL A 147 -28.04 -10.51 1.37
CA VAL A 147 -27.70 -9.52 0.32
C VAL A 147 -26.96 -10.12 -0.87
N GLY A 148 -26.48 -11.35 -0.75
CA GLY A 148 -25.75 -12.06 -1.81
C GLY A 148 -24.28 -11.62 -1.96
N ALA A 149 -23.52 -12.44 -2.70
CA ALA A 149 -22.07 -12.28 -2.85
C ALA A 149 -21.65 -10.98 -3.54
N ASP A 150 -22.47 -10.44 -4.47
CA ASP A 150 -22.18 -9.20 -5.18
C ASP A 150 -22.14 -8.00 -4.21
N ILE A 151 -23.11 -7.90 -3.31
CA ILE A 151 -23.16 -6.81 -2.33
C ILE A 151 -22.02 -6.94 -1.31
N ILE A 152 -21.74 -8.16 -0.82
CA ILE A 152 -20.60 -8.42 0.07
C ILE A 152 -19.27 -8.09 -0.61
N GLY A 153 -19.14 -8.44 -1.89
CA GLY A 153 -17.98 -8.12 -2.71
C GLY A 153 -17.76 -6.62 -2.90
N LEU A 154 -18.84 -5.88 -3.17
CA LEU A 154 -18.79 -4.42 -3.30
C LEU A 154 -18.52 -3.70 -1.97
N ARG A 155 -19.08 -4.15 -0.84
CA ARG A 155 -18.72 -3.66 0.50
C ARG A 155 -17.23 -3.86 0.77
N SER A 156 -16.71 -5.01 0.36
CA SER A 156 -15.30 -5.34 0.47
C SER A 156 -14.41 -4.50 -0.43
N LEU A 157 -14.84 -4.20 -1.66
CA LEU A 157 -14.14 -3.27 -2.56
C LEU A 157 -13.96 -1.89 -1.89
N VAL A 158 -15.04 -1.35 -1.30
CA VAL A 158 -14.99 -0.08 -0.55
C VAL A 158 -14.05 -0.20 0.66
N LEU A 159 -14.23 -1.23 1.50
CA LEU A 159 -13.43 -1.41 2.71
C LEU A 159 -11.93 -1.56 2.40
N TYR A 160 -11.57 -2.39 1.41
CA TYR A 160 -10.19 -2.67 1.07
C TYR A 160 -9.54 -1.50 0.34
N GLY A 161 -10.27 -0.78 -0.51
CA GLY A 161 -9.81 0.51 -1.04
C GLY A 161 -9.51 1.49 0.08
N LEU A 162 -10.43 1.65 1.03
CA LEU A 162 -10.29 2.56 2.17
C LEU A 162 -9.12 2.21 3.09
N LYS A 163 -8.85 0.91 3.30
CA LYS A 163 -7.65 0.44 4.00
C LYS A 163 -6.37 0.95 3.34
N GLY A 164 -6.27 0.87 2.01
CA GLY A 164 -5.13 1.40 1.26
C GLY A 164 -5.01 2.92 1.36
N VAL A 165 -6.13 3.65 1.26
CA VAL A 165 -6.19 5.12 1.47
C VAL A 165 -5.65 5.48 2.85
N CYS A 166 -6.10 4.80 3.90
CA CYS A 166 -5.66 5.05 5.27
C CYS A 166 -4.16 4.80 5.47
N ALA A 167 -3.58 3.80 4.79
CA ALA A 167 -2.15 3.52 4.87
C ALA A 167 -1.31 4.66 4.28
N TYR A 168 -1.66 5.18 3.11
CA TYR A 168 -0.96 6.32 2.52
C TYR A 168 -1.16 7.60 3.33
N ALA A 169 -2.39 7.86 3.80
CA ALA A 169 -2.68 9.00 4.67
C ALA A 169 -1.90 8.93 5.98
N HIS A 170 -1.73 7.72 6.56
CA HIS A 170 -0.91 7.54 7.75
C HIS A 170 0.55 7.93 7.50
N HIS A 171 1.14 7.49 6.38
CA HIS A 171 2.50 7.88 6.01
C HIS A 171 2.66 9.39 5.77
N ALA A 172 1.63 10.06 5.24
CA ALA A 172 1.65 11.52 5.13
C ALA A 172 1.62 12.17 6.52
N TYR A 173 0.70 11.72 7.39
CA TYR A 173 0.53 12.22 8.75
C TYR A 173 1.82 12.11 9.59
N VAL A 174 2.52 10.97 9.55
CA VAL A 174 3.76 10.79 10.33
C VAL A 174 4.91 11.71 9.89
N LEU A 175 4.79 12.34 8.71
CA LEU A 175 5.68 13.38 8.19
C LEU A 175 5.09 14.80 8.32
N GLY A 176 3.97 14.95 9.02
CA GLY A 176 3.28 16.22 9.26
C GLY A 176 2.31 16.65 8.15
N GLY A 177 2.01 15.77 7.18
CA GLY A 177 1.01 16.00 6.14
C GLY A 177 -0.40 15.63 6.63
N GLU A 178 -1.25 16.62 6.83
CA GLU A 178 -2.64 16.44 7.27
C GLU A 178 -3.62 17.17 6.35
N SER A 179 -4.86 16.68 6.26
CA SER A 179 -5.92 17.31 5.49
C SER A 179 -7.29 17.00 6.08
N ASP A 180 -8.04 18.05 6.43
CA ASP A 180 -9.43 17.92 6.91
C ASP A 180 -10.34 17.29 5.86
N THR A 181 -10.09 17.51 4.57
CA THR A 181 -10.81 16.85 3.48
C THR A 181 -10.56 15.35 3.47
N VAL A 182 -9.30 14.94 3.72
CA VAL A 182 -8.94 13.52 3.82
C VAL A 182 -9.64 12.86 5.01
N TYR A 183 -9.60 13.48 6.19
CA TYR A 183 -10.30 12.97 7.36
C TYR A 183 -11.81 12.89 7.14
N ALA A 184 -12.42 13.93 6.57
CA ALA A 184 -13.85 13.94 6.24
C ALA A 184 -14.23 12.80 5.29
N GLY A 185 -13.47 12.58 4.22
CA GLY A 185 -13.74 11.50 3.25
C GLY A 185 -13.61 10.09 3.86
N ILE A 186 -12.67 9.90 4.79
CA ILE A 186 -12.51 8.64 5.52
C ILE A 186 -13.65 8.42 6.52
N GLU A 187 -14.03 9.45 7.27
CA GLU A 187 -15.20 9.44 8.16
C GLU A 187 -16.47 9.10 7.39
N ASP A 188 -16.67 9.71 6.22
CA ASP A 188 -17.82 9.47 5.35
C ASP A 188 -17.87 8.03 4.85
N ALA A 189 -16.75 7.48 4.39
CA ALA A 189 -16.70 6.10 3.89
C ALA A 189 -16.93 5.05 5.00
N LEU A 190 -16.39 5.28 6.20
CA LEU A 190 -16.59 4.41 7.36
C LEU A 190 -18.03 4.50 7.89
N ASP A 191 -18.60 5.70 7.98
CA ASP A 191 -20.01 5.91 8.33
C ASP A 191 -20.93 5.26 7.29
N PHE A 192 -20.63 5.39 5.99
CA PHE A 192 -21.38 4.70 4.93
C PHE A 192 -21.36 3.18 5.14
N LEU A 193 -20.19 2.58 5.38
CA LEU A 193 -20.05 1.14 5.67
C LEU A 193 -20.63 0.71 7.02
N SER A 194 -20.91 1.63 7.94
CA SER A 194 -21.54 1.34 9.23
C SER A 194 -23.04 1.07 9.13
N ASN A 195 -23.66 1.50 8.02
CA ASN A 195 -25.09 1.36 7.76
C ASN A 195 -25.43 0.12 6.93
N ASP A 196 -24.49 -0.83 6.78
CA ASP A 196 -24.64 -2.05 5.99
C ASP A 196 -25.33 -1.82 4.62
N PRO A 197 -24.72 -0.99 3.75
CA PRO A 197 -25.33 -0.57 2.49
C PRO A 197 -25.63 -1.77 1.59
N THR A 198 -26.80 -1.79 0.96
CA THR A 198 -27.28 -2.88 0.10
C THR A 198 -27.44 -2.49 -1.37
N ASP A 199 -27.32 -1.20 -1.69
CA ASP A 199 -27.41 -0.68 -3.05
C ASP A 199 -26.04 -0.80 -3.75
N ALA A 200 -26.01 -1.63 -4.80
CA ALA A 200 -24.83 -1.88 -5.61
C ALA A 200 -24.29 -0.62 -6.31
N GLU A 201 -25.18 0.26 -6.79
CA GLU A 201 -24.75 1.48 -7.47
C GLU A 201 -24.15 2.47 -6.47
N ALA A 202 -24.77 2.63 -5.29
CA ALA A 202 -24.22 3.45 -4.22
C ALA A 202 -22.82 2.95 -3.77
N LEU A 203 -22.64 1.63 -3.67
CA LEU A 203 -21.35 1.02 -3.33
C LEU A 203 -20.27 1.25 -4.41
N LEU A 204 -20.64 1.15 -5.69
CA LEU A 204 -19.73 1.46 -6.80
C LEU A 204 -19.35 2.94 -6.80
N ASN A 205 -20.32 3.84 -6.59
CA ASN A 205 -20.08 5.28 -6.51
C ASN A 205 -19.16 5.62 -5.32
N GLN A 206 -19.38 5.00 -4.16
CA GLN A 206 -18.49 5.14 -3.01
C GLN A 206 -17.07 4.65 -3.32
N SER A 207 -16.93 3.56 -4.09
CA SER A 207 -15.62 3.05 -4.51
C SER A 207 -14.88 4.06 -5.41
N MET A 208 -15.59 4.75 -6.30
CA MET A 208 -15.00 5.81 -7.15
C MET A 208 -14.68 7.08 -6.37
N ALA A 209 -15.52 7.45 -5.39
CA ALA A 209 -15.24 8.54 -4.46
C ALA A 209 -13.96 8.27 -3.67
N LEU A 210 -13.75 7.03 -3.20
CA LEU A 210 -12.48 6.61 -2.58
C LEU A 210 -11.29 6.70 -3.53
N GLY A 211 -11.47 6.37 -4.81
CA GLY A 211 -10.43 6.56 -5.82
C GLY A 211 -10.00 8.03 -5.98
N THR A 212 -10.98 8.94 -5.97
CA THR A 212 -10.73 10.38 -6.03
C THR A 212 -10.03 10.88 -4.76
N LEU A 213 -10.54 10.48 -3.59
CA LEU A 213 -9.91 10.77 -2.29
C LEU A 213 -8.47 10.24 -2.22
N ASN A 214 -8.22 9.04 -2.73
CA ASN A 214 -6.89 8.46 -2.74
C ASN A 214 -5.90 9.26 -3.61
N LEU A 215 -6.37 9.89 -4.69
CA LEU A 215 -5.52 10.78 -5.49
C LEU A 215 -5.03 11.97 -4.66
N GLU A 216 -5.90 12.57 -3.85
CA GLU A 216 -5.55 13.65 -2.92
C GLU A 216 -4.60 13.15 -1.83
N VAL A 217 -4.84 11.96 -1.28
CA VAL A 217 -3.96 11.35 -0.28
C VAL A 217 -2.58 11.04 -0.84
N MET A 218 -2.47 10.48 -2.04
CA MET A 218 -1.18 10.23 -2.66
C MET A 218 -0.47 11.54 -3.03
N ALA A 219 -1.21 12.61 -3.37
CA ALA A 219 -0.63 13.94 -3.55
C ALA A 219 -0.06 14.49 -2.24
N LEU A 220 -0.80 14.34 -1.13
CA LEU A 220 -0.37 14.76 0.20
C LEU A 220 0.88 13.98 0.64
N LEU A 221 0.94 12.67 0.38
CA LEU A 221 2.11 11.85 0.67
C LEU A 221 3.31 12.20 -0.22
N ASP A 222 3.10 12.45 -1.52
CA ASP A 222 4.14 12.93 -2.44
C ASP A 222 4.73 14.27 -1.94
N GLU A 223 3.89 15.22 -1.55
CA GLU A 223 4.31 16.50 -0.98
C GLU A 223 5.07 16.32 0.34
N ALA A 224 4.57 15.50 1.25
CA ALA A 224 5.23 15.22 2.52
C ALA A 224 6.62 14.58 2.31
N ASN A 225 6.73 13.60 1.42
CA ASN A 225 8.00 12.95 1.10
C ASN A 225 8.97 13.90 0.40
N THR A 226 8.55 14.55 -0.70
CA THR A 226 9.43 15.40 -1.51
C THR A 226 9.77 16.72 -0.81
N GLY A 227 8.87 17.31 -0.03
CA GLY A 227 9.14 18.48 0.81
C GLY A 227 10.13 18.16 1.93
N THR A 228 9.96 17.01 2.59
CA THR A 228 10.83 16.61 3.69
C THR A 228 12.19 16.15 3.21
N PHE A 229 12.28 15.34 2.15
CA PHE A 229 13.50 14.64 1.73
C PHE A 229 14.10 15.11 0.39
N GLY A 230 13.43 16.05 -0.30
CA GLY A 230 13.78 16.53 -1.64
C GLY A 230 13.12 15.70 -2.74
N ALA A 231 12.91 16.28 -3.92
CA ALA A 231 12.40 15.54 -5.08
C ALA A 231 13.34 14.39 -5.46
N GLN A 232 12.76 13.26 -5.87
CA GLN A 232 13.52 12.08 -6.32
C GLN A 232 14.45 12.44 -7.49
N GLN A 233 15.65 11.85 -7.48
CA GLN A 233 16.64 12.01 -8.54
C GLN A 233 17.14 10.65 -9.04
N PRO A 234 17.40 10.48 -10.34
CA PRO A 234 18.04 9.28 -10.87
C PRO A 234 19.31 8.96 -10.10
N THR A 235 19.37 7.77 -9.51
CA THR A 235 20.44 7.35 -8.59
C THR A 235 20.76 5.88 -8.84
N GLN A 236 22.05 5.57 -8.94
CA GLN A 236 22.54 4.19 -8.92
C GLN A 236 22.63 3.71 -7.48
N VAL A 237 22.03 2.54 -7.20
CA VAL A 237 21.93 1.98 -5.86
C VAL A 237 22.65 0.66 -5.82
N HIS A 238 23.58 0.50 -4.87
CA HIS A 238 24.27 -0.76 -4.66
C HIS A 238 23.30 -1.84 -4.19
N ILE A 239 23.37 -3.02 -4.82
CA ILE A 239 22.55 -4.19 -4.46
C ILE A 239 23.38 -5.37 -3.95
N THR A 240 24.63 -5.10 -3.58
CA THR A 240 25.60 -6.10 -3.14
C THR A 240 26.16 -5.73 -1.77
N PRO A 241 26.51 -6.73 -0.94
CA PRO A 241 27.03 -6.47 0.40
C PRO A 241 28.30 -5.62 0.43
N ILE A 242 28.38 -4.77 1.45
CA ILE A 242 29.55 -3.97 1.86
C ILE A 242 29.90 -4.42 3.27
N LYS A 243 31.19 -4.66 3.50
CA LYS A 243 31.75 -5.11 4.77
C LYS A 243 31.33 -4.17 5.91
N GLY A 244 30.96 -4.76 7.05
CA GLY A 244 30.67 -4.01 8.27
C GLY A 244 29.40 -4.46 8.99
N LYS A 245 29.14 -3.82 10.15
CA LYS A 245 27.89 -3.98 10.89
C LYS A 245 26.74 -3.48 10.03
N ALA A 246 25.57 -4.09 10.16
CA ALA A 246 24.46 -3.78 9.26
C ALA A 246 23.09 -3.76 9.97
N ILE A 247 22.22 -2.85 9.52
CA ILE A 247 20.78 -2.85 9.79
C ILE A 247 20.04 -2.86 8.45
N LEU A 248 19.01 -3.70 8.34
CA LEU A 248 18.11 -3.75 7.19
C LEU A 248 16.78 -3.08 7.54
N VAL A 249 16.33 -2.13 6.73
CA VAL A 249 15.04 -1.45 6.89
C VAL A 249 14.11 -1.86 5.76
N SER A 250 12.95 -2.40 6.11
CA SER A 250 11.91 -2.85 5.20
C SER A 250 10.59 -2.15 5.52
N GLY A 251 9.68 -2.12 4.55
CA GLY A 251 8.42 -1.38 4.63
C GLY A 251 8.43 -0.15 3.72
N HIS A 252 7.78 0.94 4.15
CA HIS A 252 7.61 2.15 3.32
C HIS A 252 7.94 3.45 4.04
N ASP A 253 8.10 3.42 5.37
CA ASP A 253 8.16 4.65 6.17
C ASP A 253 9.52 5.35 6.07
N LEU A 254 9.57 6.44 5.30
CA LEU A 254 10.77 7.25 5.14
C LEU A 254 11.11 8.06 6.41
N GLY A 255 10.12 8.34 7.27
CA GLY A 255 10.31 9.02 8.54
C GLY A 255 11.09 8.17 9.55
N ASP A 256 10.73 6.89 9.67
CA ASP A 256 11.45 5.92 10.51
C ASP A 256 12.88 5.70 9.98
N LEU A 257 13.06 5.58 8.65
CA LEU A 257 14.40 5.50 8.06
C LEU A 257 15.24 6.74 8.38
N ALA A 258 14.67 7.95 8.23
CA ALA A 258 15.38 9.20 8.52
C ALA A 258 15.81 9.28 10.00
N ALA A 259 14.90 8.93 10.93
CA ALA A 259 15.21 8.91 12.36
C ALA A 259 16.28 7.85 12.70
N LEU A 260 16.27 6.69 12.03
CA LEU A 260 17.30 5.67 12.19
C LEU A 260 18.65 6.14 11.64
N LEU A 261 18.68 6.77 10.45
CA LEU A 261 19.90 7.28 9.84
C LEU A 261 20.59 8.30 10.75
N GLU A 262 19.82 9.21 11.36
CA GLU A 262 20.34 10.17 12.32
C GLU A 262 20.89 9.48 13.57
N GLN A 263 20.16 8.53 14.16
CA GLN A 263 20.60 7.80 15.37
C GLN A 263 21.79 6.86 15.12
N THR A 264 22.04 6.49 13.86
CA THR A 264 23.16 5.61 13.47
C THR A 264 24.33 6.36 12.84
N LYS A 265 24.22 7.69 12.70
CA LYS A 265 25.30 8.53 12.22
C LYS A 265 26.55 8.33 13.06
N ASP A 266 27.69 8.17 12.39
CA ASP A 266 29.02 7.98 12.99
C ASP A 266 29.17 6.71 13.87
N THR A 267 28.20 5.78 13.86
CA THR A 267 28.27 4.52 14.63
C THR A 267 29.09 3.42 13.93
N GLY A 268 29.39 3.58 12.64
CA GLY A 268 30.02 2.55 11.81
C GLY A 268 29.09 1.41 11.38
N ILE A 269 27.77 1.59 11.53
CA ILE A 269 26.75 0.63 11.07
C ILE A 269 26.25 1.05 9.68
N ASN A 270 26.33 0.13 8.73
CA ASN A 270 25.75 0.27 7.39
C ASN A 270 24.23 0.06 7.45
N ILE A 271 23.48 0.97 6.84
CA ILE A 271 22.02 0.87 6.67
C ILE A 271 21.72 0.40 5.25
N TYR A 272 20.97 -0.70 5.18
CA TYR A 272 20.42 -1.25 3.95
C TYR A 272 18.92 -1.04 3.90
N THR A 273 18.39 -0.80 2.72
CA THR A 273 16.94 -0.88 2.44
C THR A 273 16.57 -2.28 1.95
N HIS A 274 15.30 -2.65 2.05
CA HIS A 274 14.74 -3.87 1.46
C HIS A 274 13.31 -3.61 0.94
N GLY A 275 12.94 -4.27 -0.16
CA GLY A 275 11.62 -4.16 -0.75
C GLY A 275 11.23 -2.73 -1.10
N GLU A 276 10.11 -2.27 -0.56
CA GLU A 276 9.55 -0.94 -0.84
C GLU A 276 10.37 0.22 -0.23
N MET A 277 11.46 -0.05 0.49
CA MET A 277 12.40 0.99 0.94
C MET A 277 13.45 1.34 -0.12
N LEU A 278 13.59 0.57 -1.21
CA LEU A 278 14.57 0.84 -2.29
C LEU A 278 14.50 2.30 -2.82
N PRO A 279 13.32 2.91 -3.04
CA PRO A 279 13.22 4.28 -3.54
C PRO A 279 13.78 5.35 -2.58
N ALA A 280 14.01 5.03 -1.31
CA ALA A 280 14.62 5.97 -0.36
C ALA A 280 15.97 6.53 -0.85
N HIS A 281 16.71 5.73 -1.63
CA HIS A 281 17.98 6.12 -2.24
C HIS A 281 17.84 7.21 -3.31
N ALA A 282 16.65 7.46 -3.83
CA ALA A 282 16.41 8.54 -4.80
C ALA A 282 16.28 9.92 -4.14
N TYR A 283 16.04 9.98 -2.84
CA TYR A 283 15.76 11.22 -2.12
C TYR A 283 17.05 11.91 -1.66
N PRO A 284 17.35 13.15 -2.10
CA PRO A 284 18.63 13.82 -1.84
C PRO A 284 19.04 13.91 -0.37
N LYS A 285 18.10 14.20 0.54
CA LYS A 285 18.42 14.32 1.97
C LYS A 285 18.66 12.97 2.65
N LEU A 286 18.08 11.88 2.15
CA LEU A 286 18.32 10.53 2.67
C LEU A 286 19.64 9.95 2.14
N LYS A 287 19.90 10.06 0.83
CA LYS A 287 21.16 9.58 0.23
C LYS A 287 22.39 10.40 0.62
N ALA A 288 22.21 11.55 1.27
CA ALA A 288 23.30 12.33 1.84
C ALA A 288 23.98 11.64 3.03
N TYR A 289 23.33 10.65 3.66
CA TYR A 289 23.94 9.84 4.71
C TYR A 289 24.82 8.76 4.08
N PRO A 290 26.16 8.82 4.21
CA PRO A 290 27.06 7.90 3.50
C PRO A 290 26.95 6.45 3.97
N HIS A 291 26.39 6.22 5.16
CA HIS A 291 26.13 4.88 5.69
C HIS A 291 24.77 4.32 5.27
N LEU A 292 23.95 5.05 4.49
CA LEU A 292 22.87 4.45 3.70
C LEU A 292 23.48 3.81 2.45
N VAL A 293 23.95 2.58 2.58
CA VAL A 293 24.92 2.01 1.63
C VAL A 293 24.31 1.29 0.43
N GLY A 294 23.04 0.86 0.50
CA GLY A 294 22.42 0.16 -0.61
C GLY A 294 21.08 -0.50 -0.27
N ASN A 295 20.62 -1.35 -1.18
CA ASN A 295 19.44 -2.20 -1.02
C ASN A 295 19.86 -3.67 -0.96
N TYR A 296 19.29 -4.44 -0.04
CA TYR A 296 19.57 -5.87 0.08
C TYR A 296 18.33 -6.69 -0.27
N GLY A 297 18.52 -7.74 -1.06
CA GLY A 297 17.45 -8.67 -1.43
C GLY A 297 16.49 -8.11 -2.49
N GLY A 298 15.30 -8.72 -2.53
CA GLY A 298 14.29 -8.52 -3.55
C GLY A 298 12.96 -8.02 -2.98
N ALA A 299 11.87 -8.62 -3.47
CA ALA A 299 10.53 -8.36 -3.00
C ALA A 299 10.21 -9.16 -1.72
N TRP A 300 9.16 -8.72 -1.03
CA TRP A 300 8.83 -9.16 0.33
C TRP A 300 8.62 -10.67 0.51
N GLN A 301 8.22 -11.40 -0.53
CA GLN A 301 7.96 -12.85 -0.41
C GLN A 301 9.24 -13.65 -0.15
N ASP A 302 10.39 -13.16 -0.58
CA ASP A 302 11.68 -13.85 -0.45
C ASP A 302 12.36 -13.57 0.90
N GLN A 303 11.77 -12.66 1.70
CA GLN A 303 12.38 -12.15 2.93
C GLN A 303 12.74 -13.23 3.95
N GLN A 304 12.05 -14.38 3.98
CA GLN A 304 12.42 -15.45 4.92
C GLN A 304 13.83 -15.99 4.68
N LYS A 305 14.19 -16.18 3.42
CA LYS A 305 15.55 -16.58 3.03
C LYS A 305 16.50 -15.41 3.21
N GLU A 306 16.15 -14.25 2.67
CA GLU A 306 17.03 -13.09 2.65
C GLU A 306 17.35 -12.59 4.05
N PHE A 307 16.37 -12.51 4.95
CA PHE A 307 16.56 -12.07 6.33
C PHE A 307 17.35 -13.08 7.16
N ALA A 308 17.20 -14.38 6.88
CA ALA A 308 18.02 -15.42 7.48
C ALA A 308 19.50 -15.26 7.10
N GLU A 309 19.77 -14.97 5.82
CA GLU A 309 21.12 -14.76 5.29
C GLU A 309 21.72 -13.39 5.68
N PHE A 310 20.89 -12.37 5.91
CA PHE A 310 21.35 -11.03 6.30
C PHE A 310 22.02 -11.06 7.69
N PRO A 311 23.30 -10.65 7.84
CA PRO A 311 24.06 -10.84 9.08
C PRO A 311 23.87 -9.71 10.13
N GLY A 312 22.82 -8.90 9.98
CA GLY A 312 22.53 -7.73 10.80
C GLY A 312 21.12 -7.72 11.43
N ALA A 313 20.77 -6.62 12.08
CA ALA A 313 19.43 -6.45 12.66
C ALA A 313 18.43 -5.97 11.58
N ILE A 314 17.14 -6.20 11.77
CA ILE A 314 16.10 -5.91 10.78
C ILE A 314 14.99 -5.07 11.41
N LEU A 315 14.54 -4.03 10.72
CA LEU A 315 13.42 -3.17 11.11
C LEU A 315 12.31 -3.25 10.07
N MET A 316 11.10 -3.62 10.50
CA MET A 316 9.88 -3.59 9.68
C MET A 316 9.05 -2.36 10.05
N THR A 317 8.98 -1.37 9.16
CA THR A 317 8.23 -0.11 9.37
C THR A 317 6.77 -0.20 8.93
N SER A 318 6.47 -1.09 7.98
CA SER A 318 5.12 -1.39 7.48
C SER A 318 5.03 -2.84 7.00
N ASN A 319 3.93 -3.21 6.32
CA ASN A 319 3.89 -4.43 5.52
C ASN A 319 4.99 -4.45 4.44
N CYS A 320 5.48 -5.61 4.01
CA CYS A 320 4.95 -6.96 4.30
C CYS A 320 5.86 -7.75 5.24
N ILE A 321 5.43 -7.97 6.50
CA ILE A 321 6.05 -8.97 7.39
C ILE A 321 5.39 -10.34 7.17
N ILE A 322 6.20 -11.39 7.01
CA ILE A 322 5.77 -12.79 7.08
C ILE A 322 6.44 -13.46 8.27
N GLU A 323 6.00 -14.68 8.60
CA GLU A 323 6.42 -15.40 9.81
C GLU A 323 7.94 -15.38 10.04
N PRO A 324 8.43 -14.67 11.08
CA PRO A 324 9.85 -14.58 11.37
C PRO A 324 10.42 -15.92 11.83
N GLN A 325 11.34 -16.48 11.04
CA GLN A 325 11.97 -17.76 11.33
C GLN A 325 12.94 -17.66 12.52
N ALA A 326 13.16 -18.79 13.20
CA ALA A 326 14.01 -18.89 14.37
C ALA A 326 15.42 -18.29 14.18
N GLN A 327 15.98 -18.38 12.97
CA GLN A 327 17.33 -17.90 12.63
C GLN A 327 17.52 -16.38 12.77
N TYR A 328 16.45 -15.59 12.61
CA TYR A 328 16.51 -14.12 12.68
C TYR A 328 15.47 -13.49 13.60
N ARG A 329 14.58 -14.29 14.19
CA ARG A 329 13.49 -13.83 15.07
C ARG A 329 13.95 -12.95 16.23
N GLN A 330 15.14 -13.20 16.77
CA GLN A 330 15.70 -12.40 17.88
C GLN A 330 16.32 -11.07 17.44
N ARG A 331 16.53 -10.86 16.14
CA ARG A 331 17.18 -9.68 15.56
C ARG A 331 16.30 -8.90 14.59
N ILE A 332 15.02 -9.25 14.49
CA ILE A 332 13.99 -8.47 13.80
C ILE A 332 13.19 -7.65 14.82
N PHE A 333 12.83 -6.44 14.42
CA PHE A 333 12.07 -5.47 15.17
C PHE A 333 10.93 -4.95 14.31
N THR A 334 9.84 -4.56 14.96
CA THR A 334 8.68 -3.95 14.32
C THR A 334 8.52 -2.51 14.80
N ALA A 335 8.00 -1.64 13.95
CA ALA A 335 7.63 -0.26 14.26
C ALA A 335 6.27 0.08 13.65
N GLY A 336 5.73 1.25 13.99
CA GLY A 336 4.47 1.75 13.42
C GLY A 336 3.30 0.77 13.60
N PRO A 337 2.54 0.44 12.54
CA PRO A 337 1.40 -0.48 12.64
C PRO A 337 1.84 -1.97 12.68
N VAL A 338 3.11 -2.28 12.45
CA VAL A 338 3.60 -3.66 12.30
C VAL A 338 3.65 -4.37 13.65
N GLY A 339 3.28 -5.65 13.65
CA GLY A 339 3.39 -6.48 14.85
C GLY A 339 3.43 -7.97 14.57
N TRP A 340 4.21 -8.69 15.36
CA TRP A 340 4.24 -10.15 15.37
C TRP A 340 4.38 -10.65 16.81
N PRO A 341 3.66 -11.70 17.26
CA PRO A 341 3.77 -12.22 18.61
C PRO A 341 5.23 -12.55 18.95
N GLY A 342 5.76 -12.05 20.07
CA GLY A 342 7.12 -12.34 20.51
C GLY A 342 8.25 -11.66 19.72
N VAL A 343 7.93 -10.73 18.80
CA VAL A 343 8.92 -9.84 18.16
C VAL A 343 8.93 -8.51 18.89
N ARG A 344 10.12 -7.94 19.08
CA ARG A 344 10.28 -6.64 19.77
C ARG A 344 9.67 -5.51 18.93
N HIS A 345 8.91 -4.63 19.58
CA HIS A 345 8.25 -3.49 18.96
C HIS A 345 8.85 -2.18 19.46
N ILE A 346 9.11 -1.25 18.55
CA ILE A 346 9.66 0.10 18.81
C ILE A 346 8.54 1.10 18.50
N SER A 347 7.98 1.70 19.55
CA SER A 347 6.80 2.58 19.47
C SER A 347 7.12 4.07 19.51
N ASP A 348 8.33 4.45 19.93
CA ASP A 348 8.73 5.82 20.27
C ASP A 348 9.85 6.35 19.37
N LYS A 349 10.15 5.65 18.27
CA LYS A 349 11.29 5.89 17.38
C LYS A 349 12.66 5.87 18.09
N ASN A 350 12.76 5.33 19.30
CA ASN A 350 14.03 5.10 19.97
C ASN A 350 14.65 3.79 19.46
N PHE A 351 15.56 3.89 18.49
CA PHE A 351 16.18 2.73 17.85
C PHE A 351 17.36 2.16 18.63
N ALA A 352 17.65 2.63 19.84
CA ALA A 352 18.75 2.11 20.65
C ALA A 352 18.74 0.57 20.80
N PRO A 353 17.60 -0.13 21.03
CA PRO A 353 17.57 -1.59 21.10
C PRO A 353 17.96 -2.28 19.78
N LEU A 354 17.58 -1.69 18.64
CA LEU A 354 17.92 -2.17 17.29
C LEU A 354 19.42 -1.99 17.01
N ILE A 355 19.96 -0.81 17.35
CA ILE A 355 21.38 -0.46 17.19
C ILE A 355 22.27 -1.36 18.05
N GLN A 356 21.87 -1.62 19.30
CA GLN A 356 22.56 -2.57 20.18
C GLN A 356 22.59 -3.98 19.61
N ALA A 357 21.46 -4.44 19.05
CA ALA A 357 21.41 -5.75 18.39
C ALA A 357 22.34 -5.81 17.17
N ALA A 358 22.37 -4.78 16.33
CA ALA A 358 23.26 -4.71 15.17
C ALA A 358 24.74 -4.76 15.56
N ASN A 359 25.12 -4.06 16.64
CA ASN A 359 26.50 -4.09 17.16
C ASN A 359 26.92 -5.47 17.66
N ALA A 360 26.00 -6.23 18.27
CA ALA A 360 26.24 -7.59 18.75
C ALA A 360 26.32 -8.64 17.62
N LEU A 361 25.86 -8.33 16.42
CA LEU A 361 25.80 -9.24 15.28
C LEU A 361 27.07 -9.17 14.42
N PRO A 362 27.43 -10.23 13.67
CA PRO A 362 28.69 -10.28 12.93
C PRO A 362 28.81 -9.20 11.85
N GLY A 363 27.71 -8.83 11.18
CA GLY A 363 27.76 -8.01 9.98
C GLY A 363 28.35 -8.75 8.77
N PHE A 364 28.50 -8.05 7.65
CA PHE A 364 29.14 -8.60 6.45
C PHE A 364 30.66 -8.66 6.63
N LYS A 365 31.26 -9.79 6.23
CA LYS A 365 32.69 -10.06 6.44
C LYS A 365 33.59 -9.40 5.39
N GLU A 366 33.07 -9.24 4.18
CA GLU A 366 33.79 -8.76 3.00
C GLU A 366 32.86 -7.94 2.11
N ASP A 367 33.47 -7.12 1.28
CA ASP A 367 32.79 -6.44 0.19
C ASP A 367 32.56 -7.44 -0.94
N VAL A 368 31.40 -7.35 -1.58
CA VAL A 368 31.09 -8.12 -2.80
C VAL A 368 31.21 -7.19 -4.00
N SER A 369 31.65 -7.72 -5.14
CA SER A 369 31.75 -6.93 -6.38
C SER A 369 30.48 -6.16 -6.67
N GLU A 370 30.64 -4.86 -6.87
CA GLU A 370 29.55 -3.93 -7.02
C GLU A 370 28.61 -4.34 -8.15
N LYS A 371 27.33 -4.40 -7.81
CA LYS A 371 26.21 -4.40 -8.75
C LYS A 371 25.26 -3.30 -8.35
N VAL A 372 24.70 -2.62 -9.34
CA VAL A 372 23.79 -1.50 -9.13
C VAL A 372 22.49 -1.68 -9.89
N VAL A 373 21.44 -1.04 -9.38
CA VAL A 373 20.19 -0.76 -10.10
C VAL A 373 19.95 0.74 -10.14
N THR A 374 19.24 1.24 -11.13
CA THR A 374 18.93 2.69 -11.23
C THR A 374 17.50 2.95 -10.79
N VAL A 375 17.31 3.88 -9.86
CA VAL A 375 16.01 4.31 -9.33
C VAL A 375 15.86 5.82 -9.37
N GLY A 376 14.68 6.34 -9.07
CA GLY A 376 14.48 7.78 -8.84
C GLY A 376 13.97 8.55 -10.06
N PHE A 377 13.21 7.88 -10.93
CA PHE A 377 12.48 8.51 -12.03
C PHE A 377 11.09 8.98 -11.59
N GLY A 378 10.99 9.60 -10.41
CA GLY A 378 9.75 10.24 -9.96
C GLY A 378 9.33 11.40 -10.88
N ARG A 379 8.17 12.00 -10.62
CA ARG A 379 7.57 13.01 -11.52
C ARG A 379 8.53 14.15 -11.88
N ASP A 380 9.27 14.71 -10.94
CA ASP A 380 10.15 15.86 -11.21
C ASP A 380 11.33 15.47 -12.11
N ALA A 381 11.86 14.25 -11.95
CA ALA A 381 12.94 13.74 -12.78
C ALA A 381 12.49 13.52 -14.24
N VAL A 382 11.31 12.93 -14.43
CA VAL A 382 10.78 12.65 -15.78
C VAL A 382 10.27 13.93 -16.45
N LEU A 383 9.50 14.75 -15.73
CA LEU A 383 8.98 16.01 -16.27
C LEU A 383 10.08 17.04 -16.53
N GLY A 384 11.17 17.02 -15.75
CA GLY A 384 12.35 17.85 -16.00
C GLY A 384 13.06 17.60 -17.33
N VAL A 385 12.77 16.46 -17.99
CA VAL A 385 13.26 16.12 -19.34
C VAL A 385 12.12 15.85 -20.32
N ALA A 386 10.92 16.40 -20.06
CA ALA A 386 9.72 16.14 -20.86
C ALA A 386 9.94 16.42 -22.36
N ASP A 387 10.61 17.51 -22.73
CA ASP A 387 10.89 17.84 -24.14
C ASP A 387 11.63 16.71 -24.87
N LYS A 388 12.64 16.12 -24.21
CA LYS A 388 13.39 14.99 -24.77
C LYS A 388 12.52 13.75 -24.95
N VAL A 389 11.62 13.47 -24.00
CA VAL A 389 10.67 12.36 -24.08
C VAL A 389 9.67 12.59 -25.21
N ILE A 390 9.13 13.81 -25.31
CA ILE A 390 8.18 14.22 -26.34
C ILE A 390 8.82 14.11 -27.74
N ASP A 391 10.05 14.59 -27.90
CA ASP A 391 10.78 14.51 -29.17
C ASP A 391 11.07 13.07 -29.57
N ALA A 392 11.43 12.21 -28.61
CA ALA A 392 11.63 10.78 -28.86
C ALA A 392 10.33 10.08 -29.30
N VAL A 393 9.18 10.49 -28.77
CA VAL A 393 7.87 9.99 -29.23
C VAL A 393 7.52 10.53 -30.61
N LYS A 394 7.65 11.84 -30.84
CA LYS A 394 7.32 12.50 -32.13
C LYS A 394 8.19 12.00 -33.29
N SER A 395 9.45 11.69 -33.02
CA SER A 395 10.38 11.11 -34.00
C SER A 395 10.15 9.61 -34.26
N GLY A 396 9.32 8.95 -33.45
CA GLY A 396 9.06 7.51 -33.52
C GLY A 396 10.18 6.65 -32.92
N ALA A 397 11.15 7.25 -32.21
CA ALA A 397 12.20 6.53 -31.49
C ALA A 397 11.64 5.76 -30.29
N ILE A 398 10.68 6.36 -29.57
CA ILE A 398 9.84 5.67 -28.58
C ILE A 398 8.45 5.50 -29.18
N LYS A 399 8.03 4.26 -29.41
CA LYS A 399 6.71 3.94 -29.96
C LYS A 399 5.64 3.69 -28.91
N HIS A 400 6.02 3.23 -27.72
CA HIS A 400 5.06 2.88 -26.67
C HIS A 400 5.70 2.93 -25.29
N PHE A 401 4.88 3.22 -24.29
CA PHE A 401 5.19 3.11 -22.87
C PHE A 401 4.37 1.98 -22.24
N PHE A 402 5.02 1.19 -21.41
CA PHE A 402 4.36 0.18 -20.59
C PHE A 402 4.55 0.53 -19.12
N LEU A 403 3.47 0.77 -18.38
CA LEU A 403 3.55 0.74 -16.92
C LEU A 403 3.38 -0.71 -16.47
N VAL A 404 4.48 -1.35 -16.08
CA VAL A 404 4.47 -2.72 -15.54
C VAL A 404 4.89 -2.63 -14.08
N GLY A 405 3.94 -2.77 -13.15
CA GLY A 405 4.24 -2.48 -11.75
C GLY A 405 3.08 -2.73 -10.79
N GLY A 406 3.26 -2.29 -9.54
CA GLY A 406 2.33 -2.53 -8.44
C GLY A 406 2.95 -3.46 -7.39
N CYS A 407 2.20 -4.44 -6.90
CA CYS A 407 2.65 -5.30 -5.80
C CYS A 407 3.00 -6.72 -6.25
N ASP A 408 4.17 -7.20 -5.86
CA ASP A 408 4.60 -8.59 -6.07
C ASP A 408 3.97 -9.55 -5.03
N GLY A 409 4.14 -10.85 -5.24
CA GLY A 409 3.76 -11.91 -4.30
C GLY A 409 4.33 -13.28 -4.67
N ALA A 410 4.02 -14.30 -3.87
CA ALA A 410 4.57 -15.64 -4.04
C ALA A 410 3.77 -16.56 -5.01
N ALA A 411 2.64 -16.09 -5.54
CA ALA A 411 1.76 -16.91 -6.36
C ALA A 411 2.45 -17.30 -7.70
N PRO A 412 2.31 -18.57 -8.15
CA PRO A 412 2.71 -18.97 -9.50
C PRO A 412 2.04 -18.13 -10.58
N GLY A 413 2.67 -18.01 -11.74
CA GLY A 413 2.17 -17.20 -12.87
C GLY A 413 2.67 -15.75 -12.88
N ARG A 414 3.31 -15.27 -11.81
CA ARG A 414 3.92 -13.93 -11.76
C ARG A 414 5.17 -13.78 -12.65
N ASN A 415 5.70 -14.87 -13.20
CA ASN A 415 6.70 -14.81 -14.28
C ASN A 415 6.17 -14.07 -15.51
N TYR A 416 4.84 -14.01 -15.69
CA TYR A 416 4.21 -13.14 -16.69
C TYR A 416 4.81 -11.72 -16.71
N TYR A 417 5.06 -11.10 -15.55
CA TYR A 417 5.58 -9.73 -15.48
C TYR A 417 7.05 -9.64 -15.88
N THR A 418 7.85 -10.65 -15.56
CA THR A 418 9.23 -10.78 -16.05
C THR A 418 9.21 -10.95 -17.57
N ASP A 419 8.43 -11.91 -18.07
CA ASP A 419 8.29 -12.21 -19.49
C ASP A 419 7.79 -10.98 -20.27
N PHE A 420 6.82 -10.24 -19.73
CA PHE A 420 6.30 -9.03 -20.35
C PHE A 420 7.37 -7.94 -20.47
N ALA A 421 8.09 -7.66 -19.39
CA ALA A 421 9.12 -6.63 -19.39
C ALA A 421 10.25 -6.99 -20.37
N GLU A 422 10.79 -8.21 -20.30
CA GLU A 422 11.90 -8.65 -21.14
C GLU A 422 11.55 -8.70 -22.63
N GLN A 423 10.33 -9.12 -22.97
CA GLN A 423 9.86 -9.24 -24.35
C GLN A 423 9.34 -7.91 -24.92
N ALA A 424 9.24 -6.86 -24.11
CA ALA A 424 8.84 -5.53 -24.59
C ALA A 424 9.80 -5.04 -25.70
N PRO A 425 9.28 -4.60 -26.87
CA PRO A 425 10.12 -4.22 -28.02
C PRO A 425 11.16 -3.15 -27.68
N LYS A 426 12.31 -3.19 -28.36
CA LYS A 426 13.45 -2.31 -28.06
C LYS A 426 13.18 -0.82 -28.29
N ASP A 427 12.12 -0.46 -29.01
CA ASP A 427 11.62 0.90 -29.23
C ASP A 427 10.50 1.30 -28.24
N THR A 428 10.43 0.62 -27.09
CA THR A 428 9.47 0.92 -26.00
C THR A 428 10.18 1.18 -24.68
N VAL A 429 9.52 1.94 -23.80
CA VAL A 429 9.98 2.23 -22.43
C VAL A 429 9.07 1.54 -21.41
N VAL A 430 9.66 0.82 -20.47
CA VAL A 430 8.99 0.20 -19.32
C VAL A 430 9.12 1.12 -18.12
N MET A 431 8.00 1.63 -17.64
CA MET A 431 7.90 2.29 -16.34
C MET A 431 7.47 1.27 -15.29
N THR A 432 8.05 1.34 -14.09
CA THR A 432 7.69 0.46 -12.98
C THR A 432 7.57 1.25 -11.68
N LEU A 433 6.86 0.67 -10.73
CA LEU A 433 6.68 1.19 -9.38
C LEU A 433 6.25 0.05 -8.48
N GLY A 434 6.41 0.23 -7.17
CA GLY A 434 6.07 -0.79 -6.19
C GLY A 434 6.94 -2.04 -6.29
N CYS A 435 6.73 -3.01 -5.40
CA CYS A 435 7.62 -4.16 -5.30
C CYS A 435 7.54 -5.13 -6.49
N ALA A 436 6.56 -4.99 -7.39
CA ALA A 436 6.53 -5.76 -8.65
C ALA A 436 7.78 -5.51 -9.51
N LYS A 437 8.50 -4.39 -9.33
CA LYS A 437 9.76 -4.09 -10.02
C LYS A 437 10.81 -5.18 -9.87
N TYR A 438 10.82 -5.91 -8.75
CA TYR A 438 11.84 -6.92 -8.46
C TYR A 438 11.77 -8.14 -9.39
N ARG A 439 10.71 -8.26 -10.19
CA ARG A 439 10.59 -9.27 -11.23
C ARG A 439 11.55 -9.06 -12.40
N PHE A 440 12.07 -7.86 -12.60
CA PHE A 440 12.89 -7.52 -13.77
C PHE A 440 13.88 -6.35 -13.56
N ASN A 441 13.90 -5.65 -12.42
CA ASN A 441 14.70 -4.44 -12.23
C ASN A 441 16.23 -4.63 -12.23
N GLN A 442 16.71 -5.88 -12.23
CA GLN A 442 18.13 -6.21 -12.34
C GLN A 442 18.54 -6.54 -13.79
N HIS A 443 17.61 -6.53 -14.74
CA HIS A 443 17.90 -6.84 -16.14
C HIS A 443 18.37 -5.59 -16.88
N ASP A 444 19.24 -5.77 -17.88
CA ASP A 444 19.70 -4.67 -18.71
C ASP A 444 18.71 -4.41 -19.86
N PHE A 445 18.03 -3.28 -19.78
CA PHE A 445 17.09 -2.84 -20.80
C PHE A 445 17.72 -1.93 -21.85
N GLY A 446 18.93 -1.40 -21.63
CA GLY A 446 19.54 -0.36 -22.45
C GLY A 446 18.82 0.99 -22.37
N ASP A 447 19.09 1.85 -23.35
CA ASP A 447 18.48 3.18 -23.50
C ASP A 447 18.00 3.45 -24.93
N ILE A 448 17.15 4.47 -25.08
CA ILE A 448 16.72 5.03 -26.37
C ILE A 448 17.14 6.50 -26.39
N GLY A 449 18.18 6.83 -27.15
CA GLY A 449 18.67 8.21 -27.25
C GLY A 449 19.12 8.80 -25.90
N GLY A 450 19.67 7.96 -25.01
CA GLY A 450 20.05 8.31 -23.65
C GLY A 450 18.88 8.46 -22.68
N ILE A 451 17.68 7.95 -23.01
CA ILE A 451 16.58 7.74 -22.06
C ILE A 451 16.59 6.27 -21.66
N PRO A 452 16.84 5.92 -20.38
CA PRO A 452 16.80 4.53 -19.93
C PRO A 452 15.46 3.86 -20.29
N ARG A 453 15.52 2.63 -20.80
CA ARG A 453 14.32 1.88 -21.16
C ARG A 453 13.56 1.34 -19.96
N LEU A 454 14.17 1.31 -18.78
CA LEU A 454 13.52 1.00 -17.52
C LEU A 454 13.52 2.24 -16.63
N LEU A 455 12.33 2.72 -16.25
CA LEU A 455 12.13 3.87 -15.37
C LEU A 455 11.43 3.42 -14.09
N ASP A 456 12.17 3.30 -12.99
CA ASP A 456 11.61 3.07 -11.67
C ASP A 456 11.12 4.39 -11.05
N LEU A 457 9.79 4.53 -10.97
CA LEU A 457 9.10 5.72 -10.48
C LEU A 457 9.03 5.77 -8.95
N GLY A 458 9.35 4.68 -8.25
CA GLY A 458 9.41 4.61 -6.79
C GLY A 458 8.51 3.53 -6.17
N GLN A 459 7.92 3.84 -5.01
CA GLN A 459 7.06 2.96 -4.23
C GLN A 459 5.68 2.81 -4.89
N CYS A 460 4.80 1.98 -4.33
CA CYS A 460 3.41 1.86 -4.79
C CYS A 460 2.64 3.20 -4.75
N ASN A 461 2.88 4.06 -3.76
CA ASN A 461 2.33 5.44 -3.68
C ASN A 461 2.81 6.36 -4.81
N ASP A 462 3.99 6.10 -5.39
CA ASP A 462 4.49 6.87 -6.54
C ASP A 462 3.71 6.57 -7.84
N SER A 463 2.62 5.79 -7.75
CA SER A 463 1.54 5.82 -8.74
C SER A 463 1.01 7.23 -8.99
N TYR A 464 1.11 8.13 -7.99
CA TYR A 464 0.88 9.56 -8.20
C TYR A 464 1.82 10.17 -9.24
N SER A 465 3.13 9.85 -9.16
CA SER A 465 4.10 10.30 -10.17
C SER A 465 3.73 9.78 -11.56
N ALA A 466 3.35 8.51 -11.68
CA ALA A 466 2.90 7.93 -12.95
C ALA A 466 1.68 8.66 -13.54
N ILE A 467 0.67 8.96 -12.70
CA ILE A 467 -0.51 9.73 -13.11
C ILE A 467 -0.12 11.13 -13.58
N LYS A 468 0.75 11.84 -12.84
CA LYS A 468 1.20 13.19 -13.22
C LYS A 468 1.99 13.21 -14.52
N ILE A 469 2.87 12.23 -14.72
CA ILE A 469 3.61 12.06 -15.98
C ILE A 469 2.63 11.84 -17.13
N ALA A 470 1.70 10.90 -16.99
CA ALA A 470 0.71 10.61 -18.03
C ALA A 470 -0.17 11.82 -18.36
N THR A 471 -0.67 12.54 -17.34
CA THR A 471 -1.46 13.75 -17.54
C THR A 471 -0.67 14.86 -18.25
N ALA A 472 0.60 15.05 -17.89
CA ALA A 472 1.44 16.07 -18.54
C ALA A 472 1.73 15.72 -20.00
N LEU A 473 2.04 14.45 -20.30
CA LEU A 473 2.23 13.97 -21.67
C LEU A 473 0.95 14.11 -22.49
N ALA A 474 -0.20 13.74 -21.93
CA ALA A 474 -1.50 13.91 -22.59
C ALA A 474 -1.76 15.38 -22.97
N GLY A 475 -1.47 16.30 -22.06
CA GLY A 475 -1.52 17.74 -22.33
C GLY A 475 -0.58 18.18 -23.45
N ALA A 476 0.66 17.68 -23.47
CA ALA A 476 1.65 18.02 -24.49
C ALA A 476 1.32 17.46 -25.90
N PHE A 477 0.56 16.37 -25.96
CA PHE A 477 0.05 15.78 -27.21
C PHE A 477 -1.37 16.21 -27.57
N GLU A 478 -1.97 17.11 -26.78
CA GLU A 478 -3.34 17.60 -26.96
C GLU A 478 -4.38 16.46 -27.07
N CYS A 479 -4.20 15.41 -26.26
CA CYS A 479 -5.08 14.25 -26.23
C CYS A 479 -5.46 13.85 -24.79
N GLY A 480 -6.37 12.89 -24.64
CA GLY A 480 -6.67 12.24 -23.38
C GLY A 480 -5.65 11.18 -23.00
N VAL A 481 -5.54 10.86 -21.69
CA VAL A 481 -4.59 9.84 -21.21
C VAL A 481 -4.82 8.46 -21.86
N ASN A 482 -6.07 8.11 -22.17
CA ASN A 482 -6.42 6.85 -22.83
C ASN A 482 -5.98 6.77 -24.31
N GLU A 483 -5.61 7.90 -24.91
CA GLU A 483 -5.15 8.02 -26.30
C GLU A 483 -3.60 8.05 -26.39
N LEU A 484 -2.90 8.18 -25.26
CA LEU A 484 -1.46 8.07 -25.22
C LEU A 484 -1.00 6.68 -25.69
N PRO A 485 0.21 6.57 -26.26
CA PRO A 485 0.86 5.28 -26.50
C PRO A 485 1.34 4.69 -25.16
N LEU A 486 0.40 4.40 -24.25
CA LEU A 486 0.61 3.94 -22.89
C LEU A 486 -0.32 2.76 -22.60
N SER A 487 0.25 1.65 -22.14
CA SER A 487 -0.50 0.51 -21.63
C SER A 487 -0.18 0.26 -20.16
N LEU A 488 -1.22 -0.03 -19.37
CA LEU A 488 -1.09 -0.31 -17.93
C LEU A 488 -1.21 -1.81 -17.67
N VAL A 489 -0.16 -2.40 -17.10
CA VAL A 489 -0.04 -3.80 -16.73
C VAL A 489 0.23 -3.86 -15.23
N VAL A 490 -0.86 -3.90 -14.47
CA VAL A 490 -0.87 -3.73 -13.01
C VAL A 490 -0.84 -5.09 -12.33
N SER A 491 0.17 -5.29 -11.51
CA SER A 491 0.25 -6.38 -10.54
C SER A 491 -0.32 -5.91 -9.21
N TRP A 492 -1.20 -6.71 -8.60
CA TRP A 492 -1.72 -6.41 -7.28
C TRP A 492 -1.49 -7.58 -6.32
N PHE A 493 -1.53 -7.26 -5.04
CA PHE A 493 -1.44 -8.24 -3.96
C PHE A 493 -2.32 -7.83 -2.78
N GLU A 494 -2.16 -6.62 -2.28
CA GLU A 494 -2.83 -6.12 -1.08
C GLU A 494 -3.58 -4.80 -1.32
N GLN A 495 -3.98 -4.14 -0.24
CA GLN A 495 -5.02 -3.10 -0.24
C GLN A 495 -4.53 -1.74 -0.73
N LYS A 496 -3.23 -1.42 -0.63
CA LYS A 496 -2.67 -0.23 -1.26
C LYS A 496 -2.78 -0.30 -2.78
N ALA A 497 -2.58 -1.47 -3.37
CA ALA A 497 -2.85 -1.68 -4.80
C ALA A 497 -4.34 -1.57 -5.15
N ALA A 498 -5.26 -1.98 -4.26
CA ALA A 498 -6.69 -1.77 -4.46
C ALA A 498 -7.07 -0.28 -4.48
N ALA A 499 -6.50 0.54 -3.59
CA ALA A 499 -6.70 1.99 -3.59
C ALA A 499 -6.16 2.66 -4.88
N VAL A 500 -4.99 2.24 -5.34
CA VAL A 500 -4.42 2.69 -6.62
C VAL A 500 -5.32 2.31 -7.79
N LEU A 501 -5.82 1.07 -7.85
CA LEU A 501 -6.76 0.64 -8.88
C LEU A 501 -8.02 1.52 -8.89
N LEU A 502 -8.64 1.75 -7.73
CA LEU A 502 -9.81 2.63 -7.62
C LEU A 502 -9.51 4.05 -8.10
N THR A 503 -8.29 4.56 -7.84
CA THR A 503 -7.85 5.86 -8.33
C THR A 503 -7.83 5.91 -9.86
N LEU A 504 -7.24 4.90 -10.50
CA LEU A 504 -7.17 4.81 -11.96
C LEU A 504 -8.57 4.71 -12.58
N LEU A 505 -9.46 3.91 -11.99
CA LEU A 505 -10.85 3.79 -12.44
C LEU A 505 -11.63 5.10 -12.29
N ALA A 506 -11.46 5.80 -11.15
CA ALA A 506 -12.10 7.09 -10.89
C ALA A 506 -11.64 8.20 -11.86
N LEU A 507 -10.38 8.14 -12.30
CA LEU A 507 -9.82 9.01 -13.34
C LEU A 507 -10.29 8.66 -14.76
N GLY A 508 -11.11 7.61 -14.93
CA GLY A 508 -11.58 7.15 -16.23
C GLY A 508 -10.49 6.50 -17.07
N ILE A 509 -9.40 6.02 -16.44
CA ILE A 509 -8.35 5.28 -17.13
C ILE A 509 -8.87 3.90 -17.49
N ARG A 510 -8.76 3.53 -18.77
CA ARG A 510 -9.31 2.29 -19.33
C ARG A 510 -8.22 1.34 -19.77
N ASN A 511 -8.59 0.07 -19.97
CA ASN A 511 -7.72 -0.99 -20.50
C ASN A 511 -6.55 -1.32 -19.58
N ILE A 512 -6.81 -1.23 -18.27
CA ILE A 512 -5.89 -1.68 -17.23
C ILE A 512 -5.90 -3.21 -17.24
N ARG A 513 -4.74 -3.82 -17.52
CA ARG A 513 -4.54 -5.25 -17.33
C ARG A 513 -4.20 -5.53 -15.88
N LEU A 514 -5.02 -6.31 -15.19
CA LEU A 514 -4.87 -6.61 -13.76
C LEU A 514 -4.60 -8.10 -13.54
N GLY A 515 -3.60 -8.40 -12.69
CA GLY A 515 -3.23 -9.79 -12.38
C GLY A 515 -2.35 -9.97 -11.14
N PRO A 516 -1.85 -11.20 -10.89
CA PRO A 516 -1.95 -12.36 -11.77
C PRO A 516 -3.35 -13.03 -11.75
N THR A 517 -4.12 -12.81 -10.70
CA THR A 517 -5.55 -13.19 -10.63
C THR A 517 -6.40 -11.97 -10.30
N LEU A 518 -7.67 -11.93 -10.71
CA LEU A 518 -8.57 -10.83 -10.31
C LEU A 518 -8.99 -10.97 -8.84
N PRO A 519 -9.26 -9.86 -8.12
CA PRO A 519 -9.70 -9.91 -6.74
C PRO A 519 -10.87 -10.86 -6.48
N ALA A 520 -10.72 -11.75 -5.48
CA ALA A 520 -11.72 -12.75 -5.14
C ALA A 520 -13.04 -12.15 -4.62
N PHE A 521 -12.98 -10.93 -4.08
CA PHE A 521 -14.17 -10.16 -3.69
C PHE A 521 -14.91 -9.53 -4.88
N LEU A 522 -14.43 -9.70 -6.11
CA LEU A 522 -15.17 -9.36 -7.32
C LEU A 522 -15.74 -10.64 -7.92
N THR A 523 -17.04 -10.82 -7.77
CA THR A 523 -17.76 -11.94 -8.41
C THR A 523 -17.68 -11.81 -9.94
N PRO A 524 -17.99 -12.88 -10.71
CA PRO A 524 -18.02 -12.79 -12.17
C PRO A 524 -18.93 -11.66 -12.69
N ASN A 525 -20.05 -11.39 -12.01
CA ASN A 525 -20.94 -10.28 -12.36
C ASN A 525 -20.25 -8.92 -12.13
N LEU A 526 -19.62 -8.73 -10.97
CA LEU A 526 -18.91 -7.48 -10.67
C LEU A 526 -17.70 -7.26 -11.60
N VAL A 527 -16.98 -8.32 -11.96
CA VAL A 527 -15.91 -8.25 -12.97
C VAL A 527 -16.48 -7.75 -14.29
N GLN A 528 -17.61 -8.29 -14.75
CA GLN A 528 -18.25 -7.85 -15.99
C GLN A 528 -18.67 -6.38 -15.90
N VAL A 529 -19.22 -5.93 -14.77
CA VAL A 529 -19.54 -4.51 -14.56
C VAL A 529 -18.28 -3.63 -14.70
N LEU A 530 -17.15 -4.06 -14.15
CA LEU A 530 -15.90 -3.30 -14.26
C LEU A 530 -15.29 -3.33 -15.66
N VAL A 531 -15.46 -4.43 -16.39
CA VAL A 531 -15.09 -4.56 -17.81
C VAL A 531 -15.94 -3.59 -18.65
N ASP A 532 -17.26 -3.62 -18.50
CA ASP A 532 -18.17 -2.83 -19.33
C ASP A 532 -18.03 -1.32 -19.04
N LYS A 533 -18.01 -0.94 -17.76
CA LYS A 533 -17.94 0.47 -17.36
C LYS A 533 -16.55 1.07 -17.53
N TYR A 534 -15.49 0.34 -17.16
CA TYR A 534 -14.14 0.90 -17.05
C TYR A 534 -13.12 0.26 -17.99
N GLY A 535 -13.49 -0.81 -18.72
CA GLY A 535 -12.55 -1.52 -19.60
C GLY A 535 -11.43 -2.23 -18.83
N LEU A 536 -11.72 -2.76 -17.65
CA LEU A 536 -10.75 -3.60 -16.92
C LEU A 536 -10.48 -4.89 -17.72
N LEU A 537 -9.24 -5.34 -17.76
CA LEU A 537 -8.82 -6.55 -18.48
C LEU A 537 -8.09 -7.51 -17.53
N PRO A 538 -8.44 -8.80 -17.46
CA PRO A 538 -7.54 -9.80 -16.90
C PRO A 538 -6.28 -9.94 -17.77
N ILE A 539 -5.15 -10.31 -17.17
CA ILE A 539 -3.94 -10.68 -17.93
C ILE A 539 -4.15 -12.00 -18.68
N THR A 540 -3.40 -12.18 -19.78
CA THR A 540 -3.34 -13.44 -20.56
C THR A 540 -1.91 -13.99 -20.58
N THR A 541 -1.29 -14.13 -21.76
CA THR A 541 0.15 -14.39 -21.90
C THR A 541 0.87 -13.08 -22.17
N ALA A 542 2.13 -12.97 -21.72
CA ALA A 542 2.92 -11.77 -21.91
C ALA A 542 2.98 -11.35 -23.40
N GLN A 543 3.25 -12.31 -24.28
CA GLN A 543 3.29 -12.08 -25.72
C GLN A 543 1.95 -11.54 -26.27
N ALA A 544 0.83 -12.20 -25.96
CA ALA A 544 -0.48 -11.77 -26.47
C ALA A 544 -0.87 -10.38 -25.95
N ASP A 545 -0.54 -10.07 -24.70
CA ASP A 545 -0.83 -8.77 -24.10
C ASP A 545 0.07 -7.64 -24.64
N ILE A 546 1.32 -7.94 -25.00
CA ILE A 546 2.20 -7.00 -25.72
C ILE A 546 1.62 -6.73 -27.11
N GLU A 547 1.31 -7.78 -27.88
CA GLU A 547 0.75 -7.65 -29.24
C GLU A 547 -0.57 -6.86 -29.23
N ALA A 548 -1.48 -7.17 -28.29
CA ALA A 548 -2.73 -6.46 -28.12
C ALA A 548 -2.53 -5.00 -27.67
N SER A 549 -1.47 -4.70 -26.92
CA SER A 549 -1.16 -3.32 -26.52
C SER A 549 -0.63 -2.48 -27.67
N LEU A 550 0.17 -3.05 -28.57
CA LEU A 550 0.80 -2.33 -29.69
C LEU A 550 -0.11 -2.19 -30.91
N THR A 551 -1.09 -3.08 -31.07
CA THR A 551 -2.06 -3.04 -32.18
C THR A 551 -3.25 -2.12 -31.89
N ARG A 552 -3.39 -1.67 -30.65
CA ARG A 552 -4.51 -0.83 -30.21
C ARG A 552 -4.43 0.54 -30.89
N LYS A 553 -5.46 0.87 -31.67
CA LYS A 553 -5.74 2.26 -32.04
C LYS A 553 -6.27 2.98 -30.80
N ALA A 554 -5.89 4.24 -30.61
CA ALA A 554 -6.38 5.10 -29.52
C ALA A 554 -7.91 4.90 -29.35
N ALA A 555 -8.37 4.69 -28.11
CA ALA A 555 -9.75 4.32 -27.81
C ALA A 555 -10.70 5.51 -27.75
#